data_AF-A0A6B1EKL9-F1
#
_entry.id   AF-A0A6B1EKL9-F1
#
_cell.length_a   1.000
_cell.length_b   1.000
_cell.length_c   1.000
_cell.angle_alpha   90.00
_cell.angle_beta   90.00
_cell.angle_gamma   90.00
#
_symmetry.space_group_name_H-M   'P 1'
#
loop_
_entity.id
_entity.type
_entity.pdbx_description
1 polymer ?
#
loop_
_entity_poly.entity_id
_entity_poly.type
_entity_poly.pdbx_seq_one_letter_code
_entity_poly.pdbx_strand_id
1 'polypeptide(L)'
;MRAWTVKVHMVMKLIRKRGATSAQKVPKLLSSVFFWFVLTLVLFVLAVGSEYLGIFLASRPWWDRLYGLSTPFLTGGLVSFFFYFLVVWVPEHRKRKAIKNDFRKFYRDLKEDIAVQIIFASKKGGRKDLRVDGNTEKRLVTVGGFREAFSGGREADEGFYAFSNGLDEGGGEFQEIQWLLRMLAKEIDYVLHNYTITDAKTRKFFKRLEVRLLGLGELKVDDYEDNKLLCRFIYEIFAGFTHVTGNRGYDIVEKMIEDL
;
A
#
# COMPACT_ATOMS: atom_id res chain seq x y z
N MET A 1 19.49 26.10 -31.06
CA MET A 1 19.21 24.84 -30.33
C MET A 1 19.27 24.91 -28.79
N ARG A 2 19.72 26.00 -28.14
CA ARG A 2 19.77 26.10 -26.65
C ARG A 2 18.50 26.68 -25.97
N ALA A 3 17.53 27.20 -26.72
CA ALA A 3 16.33 27.83 -26.16
C ALA A 3 15.19 26.83 -25.82
N TRP A 4 15.20 25.63 -26.40
CA TRP A 4 14.16 24.62 -26.19
C TRP A 4 14.37 23.79 -24.90
N THR A 5 15.61 23.57 -24.49
CA THR A 5 15.93 22.80 -23.27
C THR A 5 15.57 23.55 -21.99
N VAL A 6 15.65 24.89 -21.98
CA VAL A 6 15.29 25.71 -20.81
C VAL A 6 13.77 25.72 -20.58
N LYS A 7 12.96 25.68 -21.65
CA LYS A 7 11.50 25.70 -21.55
C LYS A 7 10.94 24.38 -20.99
N VAL A 8 11.52 23.24 -21.34
CA VAL A 8 11.12 21.92 -20.80
C VAL A 8 11.50 21.81 -19.31
N HIS A 9 12.66 22.32 -18.91
CA HIS A 9 13.10 22.31 -17.51
C HIS A 9 12.25 23.24 -16.62
N MET A 10 11.75 24.36 -17.16
CA MET A 10 10.87 25.29 -16.44
C MET A 10 9.44 24.74 -16.27
N VAL A 11 8.92 24.01 -17.26
CA VAL A 11 7.62 23.32 -17.16
C VAL A 11 7.69 22.16 -16.16
N MET A 12 8.79 21.40 -16.11
CA MET A 12 8.99 20.37 -15.08
C MET A 12 9.10 20.95 -13.65
N LYS A 13 9.73 22.12 -13.48
CA LYS A 13 9.80 22.79 -12.16
C LYS A 13 8.45 23.35 -11.71
N LEU A 14 7.60 23.79 -12.64
CA LEU A 14 6.24 24.27 -12.36
C LEU A 14 5.27 23.13 -12.00
N ILE A 15 5.45 21.93 -12.56
CA ILE A 15 4.67 20.74 -12.18
C ILE A 15 5.09 20.22 -10.80
N ARG A 16 6.38 20.30 -10.45
CA ARG A 16 6.90 19.87 -9.13
C ARG A 16 6.45 20.77 -7.97
N LYS A 17 6.09 22.04 -8.22
CA LYS A 17 5.72 23.01 -7.17
C LYS A 17 4.21 23.12 -6.88
N ARG A 18 3.35 22.42 -7.64
CA ARG A 18 1.87 22.41 -7.44
C ARG A 18 1.31 21.12 -6.78
N GLY A 19 2.18 20.24 -6.29
CA GLY A 19 1.78 18.94 -5.72
C GLY A 19 1.12 18.94 -4.34
N ALA A 20 0.85 20.09 -3.72
CA ALA A 20 0.41 20.14 -2.31
C ALA A 20 -1.11 20.25 -2.08
N THR A 21 -1.96 20.39 -3.12
CA THR A 21 -3.39 20.70 -2.92
C THR A 21 -4.38 20.01 -3.89
N SER A 22 -4.05 18.84 -4.45
CA SER A 22 -4.90 18.19 -5.48
C SER A 22 -5.55 16.84 -5.10
N ALA A 23 -5.45 16.39 -3.86
CA ALA A 23 -5.78 15.01 -3.49
C ALA A 23 -7.26 14.60 -3.63
N GLN A 24 -8.21 15.56 -3.66
CA GLN A 24 -9.65 15.25 -3.87
C GLN A 24 -10.11 15.36 -5.34
N LYS A 25 -9.25 15.82 -6.26
CA LYS A 25 -9.64 16.09 -7.66
C LYS A 25 -9.21 15.01 -8.65
N VAL A 26 -8.38 14.06 -8.25
CA VAL A 26 -7.82 13.02 -9.14
C VAL A 26 -8.88 12.13 -9.82
N PRO A 27 -9.93 11.60 -9.14
CA PRO A 27 -10.93 10.79 -9.83
C PRO A 27 -11.80 11.62 -10.80
N LYS A 28 -12.09 12.89 -10.47
CA LYS A 28 -12.83 13.82 -11.34
C LYS A 28 -12.00 14.28 -12.54
N LEU A 29 -10.69 14.46 -12.36
CA LEU A 29 -9.78 14.82 -13.45
C LEU A 29 -9.53 13.64 -14.39
N LEU A 30 -9.39 12.42 -13.88
CA LEU A 30 -9.30 11.22 -14.73
C LEU A 30 -10.59 10.99 -15.52
N SER A 31 -11.77 11.17 -14.91
CA SER A 31 -13.03 11.08 -15.66
C SER A 31 -13.14 12.19 -16.71
N SER A 32 -12.65 13.40 -16.41
CA SER A 32 -12.65 14.51 -17.37
C SER A 32 -11.66 14.30 -18.52
N VAL A 33 -10.42 13.89 -18.23
CA VAL A 33 -9.38 13.67 -19.25
C VAL A 33 -9.74 12.48 -20.15
N PHE A 34 -10.27 11.40 -19.56
CA PHE A 34 -10.76 10.26 -20.33
C PHE A 34 -11.97 10.66 -21.18
N PHE A 35 -12.90 11.46 -20.65
CA PHE A 35 -14.02 12.00 -21.43
C PHE A 35 -13.53 12.82 -22.62
N TRP A 36 -12.57 13.73 -22.43
CA TRP A 36 -11.98 14.51 -23.53
C TRP A 36 -11.26 13.62 -24.55
N PHE A 37 -10.59 12.57 -24.11
CA PHE A 37 -9.98 11.58 -25.01
C PHE A 37 -11.04 10.85 -25.84
N VAL A 38 -12.09 10.33 -25.21
CA VAL A 38 -13.19 9.63 -25.91
C VAL A 38 -13.88 10.58 -26.88
N LEU A 39 -14.16 11.82 -26.49
CA LEU A 39 -14.74 12.82 -27.37
C LEU A 39 -13.83 13.11 -28.57
N THR A 40 -12.52 13.30 -28.34
CA THR A 40 -11.53 13.52 -29.40
C THR A 40 -11.48 12.33 -30.36
N LEU A 41 -11.49 11.11 -29.82
CA LEU A 41 -11.50 9.88 -30.60
C LEU A 41 -12.78 9.73 -31.44
N VAL A 42 -13.95 10.01 -30.87
CA VAL A 42 -15.23 9.98 -31.58
C VAL A 42 -15.25 11.03 -32.68
N LEU A 43 -14.83 12.27 -32.41
CA LEU A 43 -14.74 13.33 -33.42
C LEU A 43 -13.78 12.96 -34.55
N PHE A 44 -12.66 12.32 -34.22
CA PHE A 44 -11.70 11.83 -35.21
C PHE A 44 -12.30 10.74 -36.09
N VAL A 45 -12.94 9.73 -35.50
CA VAL A 45 -13.60 8.64 -36.24
C VAL A 45 -14.75 9.17 -37.10
N LEU A 46 -15.54 10.13 -36.60
CA LEU A 46 -16.61 10.76 -37.38
C LEU A 46 -16.05 11.57 -38.55
N ALA A 47 -15.00 12.38 -38.35
CA ALA A 47 -14.39 13.16 -39.41
C ALA A 47 -13.84 12.25 -40.52
N VAL A 48 -13.05 11.23 -40.16
CA VAL A 48 -12.49 10.26 -41.12
C VAL A 48 -13.59 9.43 -41.78
N GLY A 49 -14.57 8.96 -41.01
CA GLY A 49 -15.68 8.15 -41.52
C GLY A 49 -16.57 8.91 -42.50
N SER A 50 -16.87 10.18 -42.22
CA SER A 50 -17.68 11.01 -43.13
C SER A 50 -16.99 11.30 -44.47
N GLU A 51 -15.66 11.42 -44.46
CA GLU A 51 -14.84 11.55 -45.67
C GLU A 51 -14.85 10.24 -46.47
N TYR A 52 -14.58 9.11 -45.82
CA TYR A 52 -14.50 7.80 -46.48
C TYR A 52 -15.85 7.26 -46.99
N LEU A 53 -16.94 7.51 -46.25
CA LEU A 53 -18.28 7.02 -46.59
C LEU A 53 -19.05 7.97 -47.53
N GLY A 54 -18.49 9.13 -47.89
CA GLY A 54 -19.15 10.10 -48.77
C GLY A 54 -20.48 10.62 -48.22
N ILE A 55 -20.59 10.75 -46.89
CA ILE A 55 -21.81 11.21 -46.21
C ILE A 55 -22.09 12.66 -46.60
N PHE A 56 -23.36 13.11 -46.55
CA PHE A 56 -23.87 14.45 -46.93
C PHE A 56 -23.04 15.68 -46.50
N LEU A 57 -22.16 15.55 -45.51
CA LEU A 57 -21.22 16.60 -45.09
C LEU A 57 -20.03 16.77 -46.03
N ALA A 58 -19.51 15.68 -46.62
CA ALA A 58 -18.34 15.67 -47.50
C ALA A 58 -18.58 16.37 -48.85
N SER A 59 -19.84 16.50 -49.28
CA SER A 59 -20.19 17.22 -50.51
C SER A 59 -20.24 18.74 -50.33
N ARG A 60 -19.99 19.27 -49.13
CA ARG A 60 -20.06 20.70 -48.85
C ARG A 60 -18.68 21.36 -49.04
N PRO A 61 -18.59 22.51 -49.72
CA PRO A 61 -17.31 23.16 -50.05
C PRO A 61 -16.53 23.71 -48.85
N TRP A 62 -17.15 23.80 -47.66
CA TRP A 62 -16.46 24.18 -46.42
C TRP A 62 -15.84 22.99 -45.69
N TRP A 63 -16.25 21.77 -46.05
CA TRP A 63 -15.83 20.54 -45.36
C TRP A 63 -14.34 20.27 -45.55
N ASP A 64 -13.82 20.38 -46.79
CA ASP A 64 -12.40 20.16 -47.09
C ASP A 64 -11.47 21.02 -46.23
N ARG A 65 -11.86 22.28 -45.99
CA ARG A 65 -11.11 23.21 -45.14
C ARG A 65 -11.19 22.81 -43.66
N LEU A 66 -12.38 22.44 -43.18
CA LEU A 66 -12.55 22.02 -41.80
C LEU A 66 -11.80 20.72 -41.54
N TYR A 67 -11.95 19.72 -42.41
CA TYR A 67 -11.28 18.43 -42.34
C TYR A 67 -9.75 18.58 -42.35
N GLY A 68 -9.22 19.40 -43.26
CA GLY A 68 -7.79 19.68 -43.35
C GLY A 68 -7.20 20.34 -42.10
N LEU A 69 -7.99 21.15 -41.37
CA LEU A 69 -7.58 21.78 -40.12
C LEU A 69 -7.80 20.88 -38.90
N SER A 70 -8.93 20.16 -38.84
CA SER A 70 -9.31 19.35 -37.67
C SER A 70 -8.49 18.09 -37.58
N THR A 71 -8.18 17.44 -38.71
CA THR A 71 -7.50 16.13 -38.71
C THR A 71 -6.12 16.19 -38.07
N PRO A 72 -5.23 17.15 -38.43
CA PRO A 72 -3.93 17.31 -37.75
C PRO A 72 -4.06 17.63 -36.27
N PHE A 73 -5.04 18.46 -35.90
CA PHE A 73 -5.27 18.83 -34.50
C PHE A 73 -5.72 17.64 -33.66
N LEU A 74 -6.71 16.88 -34.13
CA LEU A 74 -7.21 15.66 -33.48
C LEU A 74 -6.12 14.59 -33.41
N THR A 75 -5.36 14.41 -34.49
CA THR A 75 -4.23 13.47 -34.53
C THR A 75 -3.16 13.85 -33.51
N GLY A 76 -2.77 15.13 -33.48
CA GLY A 76 -1.80 15.65 -32.50
C GLY A 76 -2.29 15.51 -31.05
N GLY A 77 -3.59 15.72 -30.81
CA GLY A 77 -4.24 15.51 -29.52
C GLY A 77 -4.20 14.04 -29.08
N LEU A 78 -4.56 13.11 -29.96
CA LEU A 78 -4.49 11.68 -29.70
C LEU A 78 -3.05 11.23 -29.40
N VAL A 79 -2.09 11.62 -30.25
CA VAL A 79 -0.67 11.30 -30.06
C VAL A 79 -0.17 11.82 -28.72
N SER A 80 -0.50 13.06 -28.36
CA SER A 80 -0.11 13.64 -27.07
C SER A 80 -0.71 12.90 -25.88
N PHE A 81 -1.97 12.46 -25.99
CA PHE A 81 -2.62 11.65 -24.97
C PHE A 81 -1.93 10.28 -24.82
N PHE A 82 -1.63 9.59 -25.92
CA PHE A 82 -0.91 8.33 -25.88
C PHE A 82 0.47 8.47 -25.26
N PHE A 83 1.21 9.54 -25.59
CA PHE A 83 2.48 9.84 -24.94
C PHE A 83 2.32 10.02 -23.44
N TYR A 84 1.36 10.84 -22.98
CA TYR A 84 1.10 11.01 -21.55
C TYR A 84 0.73 9.68 -20.87
N PHE A 85 -0.20 8.93 -21.48
CA PHE A 85 -0.66 7.66 -20.95
C PHE A 85 0.48 6.65 -20.81
N LEU A 86 1.29 6.48 -21.85
CA LEU A 86 2.36 5.49 -21.89
C LEU A 86 3.59 5.91 -21.07
N VAL A 87 3.95 7.19 -21.08
CA VAL A 87 5.16 7.70 -20.42
C VAL A 87 4.93 8.06 -18.96
N VAL A 88 3.73 8.46 -18.57
CA VAL A 88 3.44 8.90 -17.20
C VAL A 88 2.52 7.91 -16.49
N TRP A 89 1.33 7.65 -17.05
CA TRP A 89 0.30 6.90 -16.32
C TRP A 89 0.64 5.42 -16.16
N VAL A 90 1.09 4.74 -17.22
CA VAL A 90 1.48 3.32 -17.16
C VAL A 90 2.61 3.06 -16.17
N PRO A 91 3.77 3.75 -16.22
CA PRO A 91 4.86 3.49 -15.28
C PRO A 91 4.47 3.87 -13.85
N GLU A 92 3.70 4.94 -13.65
CA GLU A 92 3.21 5.30 -12.33
C GLU A 92 2.27 4.22 -11.76
N HIS A 93 1.31 3.73 -12.55
CA HIS A 93 0.41 2.67 -12.13
C HIS A 93 1.14 1.35 -11.84
N ARG A 94 2.11 0.97 -12.67
CA ARG A 94 2.95 -0.22 -12.44
C ARG A 94 3.78 -0.07 -11.17
N LYS A 95 4.43 1.08 -10.95
CA LYS A 95 5.20 1.36 -9.73
C LYS A 95 4.32 1.26 -8.49
N ARG A 96 3.12 1.85 -8.52
CA ARG A 96 2.15 1.80 -7.42
C ARG A 96 1.76 0.36 -7.07
N LYS A 97 1.42 -0.43 -8.09
CA LYS A 97 1.06 -1.84 -7.92
C LYS A 97 2.22 -2.67 -7.39
N ALA A 98 3.44 -2.45 -7.88
CA ALA A 98 4.64 -3.14 -7.42
C ALA A 98 4.89 -2.88 -5.93
N ILE A 99 5.01 -1.60 -5.52
CA ILE A 99 5.26 -1.24 -4.11
C ILE A 99 4.18 -1.82 -3.18
N LYS A 100 2.91 -1.74 -3.56
CA LYS A 100 1.81 -2.29 -2.76
C LYS A 100 1.92 -3.81 -2.59
N ASN A 101 2.19 -4.53 -3.68
CA ASN A 101 2.32 -5.99 -3.65
C ASN A 101 3.55 -6.42 -2.85
N ASP A 102 4.67 -5.74 -3.03
CA ASP A 102 5.92 -6.00 -2.33
C ASP A 102 5.73 -5.76 -0.83
N PHE A 103 5.13 -4.62 -0.44
CA PHE A 103 4.86 -4.32 0.96
C PHE A 103 3.87 -5.30 1.60
N ARG A 104 2.83 -5.69 0.87
CA ARG A 104 1.89 -6.72 1.33
C ARG A 104 2.58 -8.05 1.57
N LYS A 105 3.43 -8.47 0.64
CA LYS A 105 4.19 -9.71 0.76
C LYS A 105 5.14 -9.64 1.95
N PHE A 106 5.93 -8.57 2.03
CA PHE A 106 6.84 -8.31 3.13
C PHE A 106 6.14 -8.37 4.50
N TYR A 107 4.99 -7.71 4.64
CA TYR A 107 4.23 -7.75 5.89
C TYR A 107 3.76 -9.16 6.27
N ARG A 108 3.35 -9.95 5.27
CA ARG A 108 2.93 -11.34 5.49
C ARG A 108 4.10 -12.23 5.92
N ASP A 109 5.21 -12.16 5.18
CA ASP A 109 6.43 -12.92 5.47
C ASP A 109 6.92 -12.57 6.88
N LEU A 110 6.92 -11.28 7.24
CA LEU A 110 7.27 -10.81 8.59
C LEU A 110 6.33 -11.35 9.68
N LYS A 111 5.01 -11.46 9.41
CA LYS A 111 4.08 -12.09 10.36
C LYS A 111 4.35 -13.57 10.53
N GLU A 112 4.74 -14.27 9.47
CA GLU A 112 5.14 -15.68 9.55
C GLU A 112 6.39 -15.81 10.44
N ASP A 113 7.39 -14.96 10.25
CA ASP A 113 8.60 -14.95 11.08
C ASP A 113 8.29 -14.65 12.56
N ILE A 114 7.44 -13.65 12.84
CA ILE A 114 6.98 -13.37 14.21
C ILE A 114 6.19 -14.55 14.77
N ALA A 115 5.34 -15.21 13.98
CA ALA A 115 4.57 -16.37 14.45
C ALA A 115 5.48 -17.53 14.88
N VAL A 116 6.59 -17.74 14.17
CA VAL A 116 7.62 -18.72 14.56
C VAL A 116 8.23 -18.36 15.92
N GLN A 117 8.60 -17.09 16.14
CA GLN A 117 9.11 -16.64 17.44
C GLN A 117 8.07 -16.80 18.56
N ILE A 118 6.79 -16.55 18.26
CA ILE A 118 5.68 -16.78 19.20
C ILE A 118 5.59 -18.26 19.57
N ILE A 119 5.71 -19.18 18.61
CA ILE A 119 5.70 -20.62 18.89
C ILE A 119 6.88 -21.00 19.78
N PHE A 120 8.09 -20.55 19.47
CA PHE A 120 9.27 -20.87 20.27
C PHE A 120 9.16 -20.36 21.70
N ALA A 121 8.81 -19.10 21.90
CA ALA A 121 8.59 -18.52 23.22
C ALA A 121 7.43 -19.22 23.96
N SER A 122 6.32 -19.54 23.29
CA SER A 122 5.21 -20.28 23.91
C SER A 122 5.63 -21.66 24.41
N LYS A 123 6.50 -22.36 23.67
CA LYS A 123 7.03 -23.67 24.08
C LYS A 123 7.97 -23.55 25.28
N LYS A 124 8.78 -22.49 25.34
CA LYS A 124 9.59 -22.18 26.53
C LYS A 124 8.72 -21.90 27.75
N GLY A 125 7.61 -21.20 27.57
CA GLY A 125 6.63 -20.93 28.63
C GLY A 125 5.72 -22.11 28.99
N GLY A 126 5.98 -23.33 28.50
CA GLY A 126 5.31 -24.56 28.97
C GLY A 126 4.35 -25.22 27.98
N ARG A 127 3.99 -24.56 26.87
CA ARG A 127 3.07 -25.15 25.87
C ARG A 127 3.72 -26.28 25.07
N LYS A 128 3.00 -27.39 24.93
CA LYS A 128 3.45 -28.58 24.18
C LYS A 128 2.63 -28.85 22.91
N ASP A 129 1.50 -28.17 22.76
CA ASP A 129 0.56 -28.34 21.68
C ASP A 129 0.96 -27.58 20.39
N LEU A 130 1.78 -26.54 20.52
CA LEU A 130 2.30 -25.77 19.39
C LEU A 130 3.57 -26.41 18.78
N ARG A 131 3.59 -26.53 17.46
CA ARG A 131 4.73 -27.01 16.67
C ARG A 131 5.00 -26.06 15.51
N VAL A 132 6.28 -25.98 15.16
CA VAL A 132 6.76 -25.28 13.96
C VAL A 132 6.53 -26.24 12.81
N ASP A 133 5.37 -26.08 12.17
CA ASP A 133 4.99 -26.79 10.96
C ASP A 133 4.29 -25.80 10.03
N GLY A 134 4.39 -26.06 8.72
CA GLY A 134 3.90 -25.13 7.71
C GLY A 134 2.39 -24.88 7.72
N ASN A 135 1.60 -25.63 8.49
CA ASN A 135 0.17 -25.39 8.68
C ASN A 135 -0.11 -24.56 9.94
N THR A 136 0.60 -24.83 11.04
CA THR A 136 0.46 -24.12 12.31
C THR A 136 0.87 -22.65 12.17
N GLU A 137 2.01 -22.37 11.52
CA GLU A 137 2.47 -21.00 11.26
C GLU A 137 1.44 -20.21 10.45
N LYS A 138 0.99 -20.77 9.32
CA LYS A 138 -0.02 -20.15 8.45
C LYS A 138 -1.34 -19.90 9.18
N ARG A 139 -1.75 -20.82 10.06
CA ARG A 139 -2.94 -20.64 10.89
C ARG A 139 -2.77 -19.47 11.87
N LEU A 140 -1.61 -19.37 12.52
CA LEU A 140 -1.32 -18.30 13.49
C LEU A 140 -1.23 -16.91 12.85
N VAL A 141 -0.87 -16.80 11.58
CA VAL A 141 -0.87 -15.50 10.89
C VAL A 141 -2.28 -14.95 10.67
N THR A 142 -3.30 -15.81 10.63
CA THR A 142 -4.69 -15.39 10.50
C THR A 142 -5.28 -14.96 11.84
N VAL A 143 -6.14 -13.94 11.83
CA VAL A 143 -6.79 -13.44 13.06
C VAL A 143 -7.62 -14.52 13.76
N GLY A 144 -8.38 -15.30 13.00
CA GLY A 144 -9.19 -16.39 13.55
C GLY A 144 -8.32 -17.48 14.17
N GLY A 145 -7.33 -17.96 13.41
CA GLY A 145 -6.46 -19.06 13.85
C GLY A 145 -5.58 -18.69 15.04
N PHE A 146 -5.09 -17.45 15.11
CA PHE A 146 -4.36 -16.96 16.29
C PHE A 146 -5.24 -16.97 17.53
N ARG A 147 -6.45 -16.39 17.43
CA ARG A 147 -7.38 -16.34 18.56
C ARG A 147 -7.77 -17.72 19.04
N GLU A 148 -8.05 -18.64 18.12
CA GLU A 148 -8.38 -20.03 18.45
C GLU A 148 -7.21 -20.69 19.20
N ALA A 149 -6.01 -20.60 18.65
CA ALA A 149 -4.80 -21.20 19.23
C ALA A 149 -4.40 -20.61 20.59
N PHE A 150 -4.78 -19.36 20.87
CA PHE A 150 -4.46 -18.66 22.12
C PHE A 150 -5.69 -18.37 22.98
N SER A 151 -6.83 -18.99 22.68
CA SER A 151 -8.05 -18.88 23.48
C SER A 151 -7.95 -19.71 24.76
N GLY A 152 -8.55 -19.22 25.84
CA GLY A 152 -8.85 -20.04 27.02
C GLY A 152 -7.78 -20.15 28.10
N GLY A 153 -6.59 -19.54 27.95
CA GLY A 153 -5.57 -19.59 29.01
C GLY A 153 -5.93 -18.75 30.23
N ARG A 154 -6.04 -19.38 31.40
CA ARG A 154 -6.24 -18.71 32.70
C ARG A 154 -5.01 -18.80 33.60
N GLU A 155 -4.12 -19.75 33.31
CA GLU A 155 -2.89 -20.00 34.06
C GLU A 155 -1.65 -19.54 33.30
N ALA A 156 -0.52 -19.44 34.01
CA ALA A 156 0.73 -18.86 33.51
C ALA A 156 1.33 -19.63 32.32
N ASP A 157 1.05 -20.93 32.21
CA ASP A 157 1.52 -21.85 31.17
C ASP A 157 0.49 -22.07 30.05
N GLU A 158 -0.63 -21.33 30.07
CA GLU A 158 -1.72 -21.48 29.10
C GLU A 158 -1.90 -20.24 28.20
N GLY A 159 -2.51 -20.47 27.04
CA GLY A 159 -2.91 -19.40 26.12
C GLY A 159 -1.75 -18.47 25.75
N PHE A 160 -2.02 -17.16 25.78
CA PHE A 160 -1.03 -16.12 25.42
C PHE A 160 -0.07 -15.77 26.57
N TYR A 161 -0.40 -16.18 27.80
CA TYR A 161 0.49 -15.99 28.95
C TYR A 161 1.73 -16.86 28.86
N ALA A 162 1.62 -18.08 28.32
CA ALA A 162 2.77 -18.93 28.02
C ALA A 162 3.78 -18.24 27.09
N PHE A 163 3.30 -17.54 26.07
CA PHE A 163 4.17 -16.73 25.20
C PHE A 163 4.87 -15.62 25.98
N SER A 164 4.11 -14.83 26.75
CA SER A 164 4.64 -13.71 27.53
C SER A 164 5.69 -14.15 28.55
N ASN A 165 5.47 -15.28 29.21
CA ASN A 165 6.38 -15.84 30.22
C ASN A 165 7.63 -16.46 29.57
N GLY A 166 7.52 -16.95 28.34
CA GLY A 166 8.64 -17.51 27.59
C GLY A 166 9.55 -16.50 26.91
N LEU A 167 9.24 -15.20 26.98
CA LEU A 167 10.05 -14.10 26.43
C LEU A 167 11.18 -13.61 27.36
N ASP A 168 11.48 -14.35 28.44
CA ASP A 168 12.50 -14.02 29.45
C ASP A 168 13.96 -13.94 28.90
N GLU A 169 14.85 -13.32 29.69
CA GLU A 169 16.23 -12.86 29.44
C GLU A 169 17.19 -13.89 28.81
N GLY A 170 16.85 -15.17 28.78
CA GLY A 170 17.64 -16.22 28.13
C GLY A 170 17.30 -16.49 26.66
N GLY A 171 16.25 -15.87 26.11
CA GLY A 171 15.73 -16.13 24.76
C GLY A 171 16.13 -15.09 23.71
N GLY A 172 16.50 -15.56 22.50
CA GLY A 172 16.70 -14.69 21.34
C GLY A 172 15.40 -14.20 20.69
N GLU A 173 14.25 -14.78 21.07
CA GLU A 173 12.94 -14.52 20.45
C GLU A 173 12.51 -13.06 20.62
N PHE A 174 12.75 -12.46 21.78
CA PHE A 174 12.40 -11.07 22.04
C PHE A 174 13.18 -10.12 21.12
N GLN A 175 14.50 -10.32 21.02
CA GLN A 175 15.38 -9.51 20.17
C GLN A 175 15.05 -9.70 18.69
N GLU A 176 14.72 -10.93 18.28
CA GLU A 176 14.32 -11.23 16.90
C GLU A 176 13.00 -10.53 16.55
N ILE A 177 12.01 -10.59 17.44
CA ILE A 177 10.75 -9.86 17.23
C ILE A 177 11.03 -8.36 17.13
N GLN A 178 11.84 -7.78 18.02
CA GLN A 178 12.20 -6.37 17.93
C GLN A 178 12.87 -6.02 16.60
N TRP A 179 13.80 -6.86 16.15
CA TRP A 179 14.47 -6.68 14.87
C TRP A 179 13.46 -6.70 13.71
N LEU A 180 12.53 -7.66 13.71
CA LEU A 180 11.43 -7.72 12.74
C LEU A 180 10.56 -6.46 12.80
N LEU A 181 10.19 -5.97 13.97
CA LEU A 181 9.42 -4.72 14.11
C LEU A 181 10.16 -3.50 13.57
N ARG A 182 11.48 -3.40 13.78
CA ARG A 182 12.33 -2.35 13.19
C ARG A 182 12.39 -2.46 11.66
N MET A 183 12.45 -3.68 11.12
CA MET A 183 12.38 -3.91 9.68
C MET A 183 11.03 -3.47 9.09
N LEU A 184 9.92 -3.72 9.80
CA LEU A 184 8.61 -3.20 9.41
C LEU A 184 8.56 -1.67 9.42
N ALA A 185 9.15 -1.03 10.42
CA ALA A 185 9.22 0.43 10.47
C ALA A 185 9.98 1.01 9.27
N LYS A 186 11.14 0.41 8.92
CA LYS A 186 11.93 0.82 7.74
C LYS A 186 11.17 0.64 6.44
N GLU A 187 10.44 -0.47 6.30
CA GLU A 187 9.63 -0.70 5.09
C GLU A 187 8.46 0.29 4.99
N ILE A 188 7.82 0.61 6.12
CA ILE A 188 6.79 1.67 6.18
C ILE A 188 7.39 3.01 5.76
N ASP A 189 8.57 3.36 6.27
CA ASP A 189 9.28 4.59 5.91
C ASP A 189 9.58 4.64 4.40
N TYR A 190 10.08 3.52 3.84
CA TYR A 190 10.31 3.36 2.41
C TYR A 190 9.04 3.61 1.60
N VAL A 191 7.91 3.01 1.99
CA VAL A 191 6.61 3.20 1.34
C VAL A 191 6.16 4.66 1.46
N LEU A 192 6.24 5.27 2.64
CA LEU A 192 5.85 6.67 2.86
C LEU A 192 6.65 7.66 2.01
N HIS A 193 7.92 7.35 1.72
CA HIS A 193 8.79 8.18 0.89
C HIS A 193 8.63 7.92 -0.62
N ASN A 194 8.43 6.67 -1.03
CA ASN A 194 8.40 6.27 -2.45
C ASN A 194 6.99 6.23 -3.06
N TYR A 195 5.96 6.20 -2.22
CA TYR A 195 4.57 6.11 -2.61
C TYR A 195 3.76 7.31 -2.13
N THR A 196 3.07 7.97 -3.06
CA THR A 196 2.19 9.09 -2.71
C THR A 196 0.85 8.58 -2.19
N ILE A 197 0.77 8.30 -0.90
CA ILE A 197 -0.49 7.94 -0.22
C ILE A 197 -1.44 9.13 -0.27
N THR A 198 -2.50 9.00 -1.06
CA THR A 198 -3.48 10.07 -1.28
C THR A 198 -4.47 10.17 -0.13
N ASP A 199 -4.83 9.03 0.48
CA ASP A 199 -5.69 9.02 1.65
C ASP A 199 -4.96 9.51 2.91
N ALA A 200 -5.46 10.60 3.48
CA ALA A 200 -4.89 11.21 4.67
C ALA A 200 -4.98 10.28 5.88
N LYS A 201 -6.01 9.43 5.96
CA LYS A 201 -6.20 8.50 7.07
C LYS A 201 -5.17 7.38 7.02
N THR A 202 -4.98 6.71 5.88
CA THR A 202 -3.93 5.68 5.67
C THR A 202 -2.54 6.24 5.92
N ARG A 203 -2.23 7.45 5.41
CA ARG A 203 -0.94 8.09 5.65
C ARG A 203 -0.71 8.38 7.14
N LYS A 204 -1.71 8.91 7.85
CA LYS A 204 -1.62 9.19 9.30
C LYS A 204 -1.54 7.90 10.12
N PHE A 205 -2.13 6.81 9.64
CA PHE A 205 -1.99 5.49 10.26
C PHE A 205 -0.55 5.00 10.15
N PHE A 206 0.02 4.94 8.96
CA PHE A 206 1.38 4.44 8.75
C PHE A 206 2.44 5.26 9.49
N LYS A 207 2.34 6.59 9.48
CA LYS A 207 3.26 7.44 10.27
C LYS A 207 3.21 7.15 11.78
N ARG A 208 2.02 6.88 12.32
CA ARG A 208 1.88 6.54 13.75
C ARG A 208 2.37 5.12 14.04
N LEU A 209 2.13 4.20 13.11
CA LEU A 209 2.59 2.82 13.22
C LEU A 209 4.12 2.76 13.18
N GLU A 210 4.76 3.48 12.26
CA GLU A 210 6.21 3.61 12.15
C GLU A 210 6.84 4.05 13.49
N VAL A 211 6.38 5.17 14.04
CA VAL A 211 6.89 5.69 15.33
C VAL A 211 6.67 4.69 16.46
N ARG A 212 5.51 4.02 16.50
CA ARG A 212 5.22 3.00 17.51
C ARG A 212 6.17 1.80 17.37
N LEU A 213 6.43 1.34 16.16
CA LEU A 213 7.32 0.22 15.88
C LEU A 213 8.78 0.54 16.24
N LEU A 214 9.24 1.75 15.95
CA LEU A 214 10.57 2.21 16.36
C LEU A 214 10.70 2.21 17.89
N GLY A 215 9.70 2.74 18.61
CA GLY A 215 9.68 2.71 20.07
C GLY A 215 9.67 1.29 20.64
N LEU A 216 8.87 0.38 20.06
CA LEU A 216 8.87 -1.04 20.46
C LEU A 216 10.20 -1.74 20.15
N GLY A 217 10.89 -1.30 19.11
CA GLY A 217 12.21 -1.78 18.77
C GLY A 217 13.29 -1.33 19.76
N GLU A 218 13.08 -0.28 20.57
CA GLU A 218 14.06 0.26 21.54
C GLU A 218 13.86 -0.26 22.97
N LEU A 219 12.85 -1.11 23.19
CA LEU A 219 12.54 -1.68 24.49
C LEU A 219 13.68 -2.53 25.03
N LYS A 220 13.78 -2.63 26.35
CA LYS A 220 14.77 -3.47 27.02
C LYS A 220 14.22 -4.88 27.27
N VAL A 221 15.09 -5.87 27.17
CA VAL A 221 14.74 -7.30 27.31
C VAL A 221 14.41 -7.64 28.77
N ASP A 222 15.09 -7.00 29.72
CA ASP A 222 15.04 -7.25 31.16
C ASP A 222 13.91 -6.50 31.89
N ASP A 223 13.16 -5.65 31.19
CA ASP A 223 12.07 -4.88 31.79
C ASP A 223 10.71 -5.57 31.55
N TYR A 224 10.08 -5.97 32.65
CA TYR A 224 8.76 -6.60 32.67
C TYR A 224 7.68 -5.73 31.99
N GLU A 225 7.71 -4.41 32.20
CA GLU A 225 6.72 -3.52 31.59
C GLU A 225 6.94 -3.41 30.08
N ASP A 226 8.20 -3.41 29.63
CA ASP A 226 8.57 -3.41 28.22
C ASP A 226 8.13 -4.69 27.52
N ASN A 227 8.34 -5.86 28.14
CA ASN A 227 7.85 -7.13 27.62
C ASN A 227 6.33 -7.13 27.47
N LYS A 228 5.62 -6.63 28.47
CA LYS A 228 4.16 -6.48 28.43
C LYS A 228 3.69 -5.57 27.31
N LEU A 229 4.41 -4.47 27.02
CA LEU A 229 4.11 -3.59 25.89
C LEU A 229 4.27 -4.28 24.54
N LEU A 230 5.35 -5.06 24.36
CA LEU A 230 5.58 -5.84 23.15
C LEU A 230 4.50 -6.91 22.97
N CYS A 231 4.24 -7.71 24.00
CA CYS A 231 3.20 -8.73 24.01
C CYS A 231 1.83 -8.14 23.65
N ARG A 232 1.48 -7.00 24.25
CA ARG A 232 0.23 -6.30 23.97
C ARG A 232 0.13 -5.90 22.51
N PHE A 233 1.21 -5.39 21.92
CA PHE A 233 1.23 -5.01 20.51
C PHE A 233 1.06 -6.20 19.57
N ILE A 234 1.80 -7.29 19.84
CA ILE A 234 1.68 -8.54 19.07
C ILE A 234 0.24 -9.04 19.12
N TYR A 235 -0.36 -9.09 20.30
CA TYR A 235 -1.75 -9.51 20.46
C TYR A 235 -2.71 -8.61 19.67
N GLU A 236 -2.54 -7.29 19.71
CA GLU A 236 -3.38 -6.35 18.94
C GLU A 236 -3.34 -6.62 17.43
N ILE A 237 -2.16 -6.91 16.88
CA ILE A 237 -1.98 -7.21 15.46
C ILE A 237 -2.54 -8.59 15.11
N PHE A 238 -2.09 -9.62 15.83
CA PHE A 238 -2.39 -11.00 15.48
C PHE A 238 -3.83 -11.39 15.82
N ALA A 239 -4.40 -10.90 16.94
CA ALA A 239 -5.78 -11.20 17.32
C ALA A 239 -6.81 -10.24 16.71
N GLY A 240 -6.38 -9.24 15.92
CA GLY A 240 -7.26 -8.22 15.36
C GLY A 240 -8.04 -7.47 16.44
N PHE A 241 -7.43 -7.26 17.60
CA PHE A 241 -8.06 -6.70 18.79
C PHE A 241 -7.54 -5.29 19.06
N THR A 242 -8.35 -4.45 19.70
CA THR A 242 -7.87 -3.19 20.26
C THR A 242 -8.56 -2.92 21.57
N HIS A 243 -7.79 -2.48 22.55
CA HIS A 243 -8.27 -2.22 23.92
C HIS A 243 -9.41 -1.18 23.99
N VAL A 244 -9.51 -0.29 22.99
CA VAL A 244 -10.55 0.75 22.91
C VAL A 244 -11.82 0.24 22.23
N THR A 245 -11.70 -0.47 21.11
CA THR A 245 -12.85 -0.84 20.25
C THR A 245 -13.24 -2.31 20.35
N GLY A 246 -12.51 -3.11 21.13
CA GLY A 246 -12.68 -4.54 21.21
C GLY A 246 -12.19 -5.28 19.96
N ASN A 247 -12.86 -6.40 19.65
CA ASN A 247 -12.52 -7.26 18.53
C ASN A 247 -12.96 -6.65 17.18
N ARG A 248 -12.04 -6.53 16.23
CA ARG A 248 -12.34 -6.08 14.86
C ARG A 248 -12.58 -7.24 13.90
N GLY A 249 -12.07 -8.43 14.20
CA GLY A 249 -12.13 -9.59 13.32
C GLY A 249 -11.22 -9.52 12.08
N TYR A 250 -10.40 -8.47 11.94
CA TYR A 250 -9.47 -8.29 10.83
C TYR A 250 -8.18 -7.60 11.30
N ASP A 251 -7.10 -7.81 10.55
CA ASP A 251 -5.80 -7.16 10.77
C ASP A 251 -5.84 -5.72 10.22
N ILE A 252 -5.67 -4.74 11.10
CA ILE A 252 -5.73 -3.33 10.72
C ILE A 252 -4.59 -2.90 9.81
N VAL A 253 -3.40 -3.49 9.97
CA VAL A 253 -2.24 -3.17 9.14
C VAL A 253 -2.47 -3.73 7.74
N GLU A 254 -2.89 -4.99 7.62
CA GLU A 254 -3.19 -5.58 6.31
C GLU A 254 -4.29 -4.80 5.59
N LYS A 255 -5.37 -4.41 6.29
CA LYS A 255 -6.42 -3.57 5.72
C LYS A 255 -5.89 -2.23 5.21
N MET A 256 -5.00 -1.57 5.96
CA MET A 256 -4.41 -0.29 5.54
C MET A 256 -3.45 -0.44 4.35
N ILE A 257 -2.80 -1.60 4.21
CA ILE A 257 -2.00 -1.96 3.03
C ILE A 257 -2.93 -2.17 1.82
N GLU A 258 -4.08 -2.81 2.01
CA GLU A 258 -5.08 -2.99 0.96
C GLU A 258 -5.69 -1.67 0.49
N ASP A 259 -5.75 -0.66 1.36
CA ASP A 259 -6.23 0.69 1.06
C ASP A 259 -5.17 1.60 0.39
N LEU A 260 -3.92 1.13 0.18
CA LEU A 260 -2.88 1.86 -0.59
C LEU A 260 -3.21 1.98 -2.08
#